data_AF-A0AAW3EJ73-F1
#
_entry.id   AF-A0AAW3EJ73-F1
#
_cell.length_a   1.000
_cell.length_b   1.000
_cell.length_c   1.000
_cell.angle_alpha   90.00
_cell.angle_beta   90.00
_cell.angle_gamma   90.00
#
_symmetry.space_group_name_H-M   'P 1'
#
loop_
_entity.id
_entity.type
_entity.pdbx_description
1 polymer ?
#
loop_
_entity_poly.entity_id
_entity_poly.type
_entity_poly.pdbx_seq_one_letter_code
_entity_poly.pdbx_strand_id
1 'polypeptide(L)'
;MKLTNNMKLFIRWLLILLVFGIYFGKILLITLDFGITKKYQEAPYGNSISVETCRAIAKLYEGYFDQLLTVSFTGALIAMVLILIIFKKVR
;
A
#
# COMPACT_ATOMS: atom_id res chain seq x y z
N MET A 1 25.16 -27.90 3.34
CA MET A 1 24.90 -27.73 1.89
C MET A 1 25.35 -26.32 1.48
N LYS A 2 26.43 -26.17 0.70
CA LYS A 2 26.88 -24.85 0.23
C LYS A 2 25.97 -24.42 -0.92
N LEU A 3 25.16 -23.39 -0.72
CA LEU A 3 24.38 -22.79 -1.80
C LEU A 3 25.34 -22.19 -2.85
N THR A 4 25.12 -22.51 -4.12
CA THR A 4 25.84 -21.92 -5.24
C THR A 4 25.52 -20.42 -5.35
N ASN A 5 26.48 -19.63 -5.85
CA ASN A 5 26.36 -18.17 -5.90
C ASN A 5 25.11 -17.70 -6.66
N ASN A 6 24.77 -18.39 -7.75
CA ASN A 6 23.57 -18.12 -8.55
C ASN A 6 22.27 -18.36 -7.77
N MET A 7 22.24 -19.39 -6.93
CA MET A 7 21.06 -19.73 -6.12
C MET A 7 20.86 -18.73 -4.97
N LYS A 8 21.95 -18.24 -4.37
CA LYS A 8 21.90 -17.12 -3.40
C LYS A 8 21.31 -15.86 -4.02
N LEU A 9 21.73 -15.54 -5.25
CA LEU A 9 21.28 -14.36 -5.98
C LEU A 9 19.78 -14.46 -6.31
N PHE A 10 19.32 -15.63 -6.77
CA PHE A 10 17.90 -15.88 -7.03
C PHE A 10 17.03 -15.72 -5.78
N ILE A 11 17.44 -16.29 -4.65
CA ILE A 11 16.69 -16.19 -3.38
C ILE A 11 16.59 -14.74 -2.91
N ARG A 12 17.64 -13.92 -3.06
CA ARG A 12 17.58 -12.49 -2.72
C ARG A 12 16.51 -11.76 -3.52
N TRP A 13 16.50 -11.92 -4.84
CA TRP A 13 15.52 -11.25 -5.69
C TRP A 13 14.10 -11.75 -5.45
N LEU A 14 13.91 -13.05 -5.23
CA LEU A 14 12.61 -13.62 -4.91
C LEU A 14 12.06 -13.05 -3.59
N LEU A 15 12.89 -12.93 -2.56
CA LEU A 15 12.48 -12.33 -1.28
C LEU A 15 12.18 -10.83 -1.42
N ILE A 16 12.96 -10.08 -2.20
CA ILE A 16 12.68 -8.66 -2.48
C ILE A 16 11.34 -8.50 -3.21
N LEU A 17 11.08 -9.33 -4.22
CA LEU A 17 9.80 -9.34 -4.95
C LEU A 17 8.62 -9.68 -4.05
N LEU A 18 8.80 -10.61 -3.11
CA LEU A 18 7.77 -10.98 -2.15
C LEU A 18 7.43 -9.80 -1.21
N VAL A 19 8.43 -9.11 -0.68
CA VAL A 19 8.23 -7.90 0.15
C VAL A 19 7.51 -6.81 -0.64
N PHE A 20 7.93 -6.59 -1.88
CA PHE A 20 7.29 -5.62 -2.77
C PHE A 20 5.82 -5.99 -3.04
N GLY A 21 5.53 -7.26 -3.33
CA GLY A 21 4.18 -7.74 -3.60
C GLY A 21 3.23 -7.58 -2.42
N ILE A 22 3.68 -7.89 -1.19
CA ILE A 22 2.87 -7.69 0.03
C ILE A 22 2.53 -6.20 0.21
N TYR A 23 3.53 -5.34 0.05
CA TYR A 23 3.35 -3.90 0.21
C TYR A 23 2.41 -3.32 -0.86
N PHE A 24 2.62 -3.68 -2.13
CA PHE A 24 1.78 -3.24 -3.23
C PHE A 24 0.34 -3.73 -3.07
N GLY A 25 0.14 -4.97 -2.60
CA GLY A 25 -1.16 -5.53 -2.28
C GLY A 25 -1.92 -4.73 -1.21
N LYS A 26 -1.23 -4.23 -0.18
CA LYS A 26 -1.84 -3.36 0.85
C LYS A 26 -2.33 -2.03 0.28
N ILE A 27 -1.53 -1.37 -0.55
CA ILE A 27 -1.92 -0.11 -1.22
C ILE A 27 -3.12 -0.35 -2.14
N LEU A 28 -3.11 -1.46 -2.89
CA LEU A 28 -4.22 -1.85 -3.76
C LEU A 28 -5.53 -2.03 -2.98
N LEU A 29 -5.48 -2.69 -1.82
CA LEU A 29 -6.66 -2.88 -0.98
C LEU A 29 -7.26 -1.55 -0.50
N ILE A 30 -6.43 -0.61 -0.05
CA ILE A 30 -6.91 0.71 0.39
C ILE A 30 -7.53 1.49 -0.77
N THR A 31 -6.88 1.45 -1.95
CA THR A 31 -7.39 2.11 -3.15
C THR A 31 -8.71 1.49 -3.63
N LEU A 32 -8.82 0.16 -3.58
CA LEU A 32 -10.05 -0.56 -3.92
C LEU A 32 -11.18 -0.24 -2.96
N ASP A 33 -10.91 -0.26 -1.66
CA ASP A 33 -11.89 0.08 -0.63
C ASP A 33 -12.41 1.51 -0.82
N PHE A 34 -11.51 2.46 -1.05
CA PHE A 34 -11.89 3.83 -1.40
C PHE A 34 -12.76 3.91 -2.67
N GLY A 35 -12.38 3.20 -3.72
CA GLY A 35 -13.12 3.17 -4.99
C GLY A 35 -14.53 2.59 -4.82
N ILE A 36 -14.68 1.55 -3.99
CA ILE A 36 -15.97 0.95 -3.62
C ILE A 36 -16.79 1.98 -2.84
N THR A 37 -16.24 2.55 -1.76
CA THR A 37 -16.94 3.54 -0.94
C THR A 37 -17.45 4.71 -1.77
N LYS A 38 -16.63 5.23 -2.69
CA LYS A 38 -17.05 6.29 -3.61
C LYS A 38 -18.14 5.86 -4.59
N LYS A 39 -18.09 4.61 -5.09
CA LYS A 39 -19.08 4.08 -6.04
C LYS A 39 -20.46 3.88 -5.39
N TYR A 40 -20.48 3.49 -4.11
CA TYR A 40 -21.72 3.20 -3.38
C TYR A 40 -22.22 4.36 -2.51
N GLN A 41 -21.43 5.42 -2.30
CA GLN A 41 -21.97 6.70 -1.87
C GLN A 41 -22.85 7.24 -2.99
N GLU A 42 -24.16 7.29 -2.74
CA GLU A 42 -25.14 7.86 -3.67
C GLU A 42 -24.61 9.21 -4.19
N ALA A 43 -24.49 9.33 -5.51
CA ALA A 43 -24.19 10.61 -6.13
C ALA A 43 -25.31 11.58 -5.71
N PRO A 44 -25.01 12.78 -5.20
CA PRO A 44 -26.04 13.74 -4.86
C PRO A 44 -26.80 14.09 -6.15
N TYR A 45 -27.97 13.47 -6.35
CA TYR A 45 -28.84 13.72 -7.47
C TYR A 45 -29.52 15.08 -7.23
N GLY A 46 -28.89 16.14 -7.72
CA GLY A 46 -29.40 17.49 -7.67
C GLY A 46 -28.33 18.49 -8.11
N ASN A 47 -28.74 19.59 -8.76
CA ASN A 47 -27.84 20.64 -9.26
C ASN A 47 -27.05 21.39 -8.16
N SER A 48 -27.23 21.03 -6.89
CA SER A 48 -26.54 21.60 -5.74
C SER A 48 -26.19 20.52 -4.71
N ILE A 49 -24.92 20.49 -4.30
CA ILE A 49 -24.43 19.67 -3.19
C ILE A 49 -24.46 20.54 -1.93
N SER A 50 -25.05 20.05 -0.84
CA SER A 50 -25.00 20.80 0.43
C SER A 50 -23.56 20.92 0.94
N VAL A 51 -23.27 22.01 1.66
CA VAL A 51 -21.95 22.24 2.28
C VAL A 51 -21.58 21.09 3.23
N GLU A 52 -22.56 20.51 3.90
CA GLU A 52 -22.41 19.38 4.81
C GLU A 52 -21.97 18.12 4.07
N THR A 53 -22.60 17.82 2.92
CA THR A 53 -22.21 16.68 2.07
C THR A 53 -20.81 16.87 1.50
N CYS A 54 -20.47 18.09 1.07
CA CYS A 54 -19.11 18.40 0.60
C CYS A 54 -18.06 18.19 1.71
N ARG A 55 -18.33 18.68 2.93
CA ARG A 55 -17.44 18.48 4.09
C ARG A 55 -17.31 17.00 4.46
N ALA A 56 -18.38 16.22 4.37
CA ALA A 56 -18.33 14.78 4.62
C ALA A 56 -17.45 14.04 3.60
N ILE A 57 -17.57 14.37 2.32
CA ILE A 57 -16.71 13.82 1.26
C ILE A 57 -15.25 14.21 1.49
N ALA A 58 -14.97 15.48 1.80
CA ALA A 58 -13.61 15.95 2.06
C ALA A 58 -12.95 15.18 3.22
N LYS A 59 -13.68 15.01 4.33
CA LYS A 59 -13.20 14.24 5.48
C LYS A 59 -12.96 12.76 5.16
N LEU A 60 -13.79 12.17 4.29
CA LEU A 60 -13.59 10.81 3.81
C LEU A 60 -12.28 10.70 3.00
N TYR A 61 -12.08 11.61 2.03
CA TYR A 61 -10.83 11.65 1.25
C TYR A 61 -9.59 11.83 2.14
N GLU A 62 -9.64 12.75 3.10
CA GLU A 62 -8.55 13.01 4.03
C GLU A 62 -8.20 11.75 4.83
N GLY A 63 -9.19 11.03 5.36
CA GLY A 63 -8.98 9.78 6.08
C GLY A 63 -8.33 8.67 5.24
N TYR A 64 -8.77 8.48 3.99
CA TYR A 64 -8.15 7.50 3.09
C TYR A 64 -6.74 7.92 2.66
N PHE A 65 -6.51 9.22 2.47
CA PHE A 65 -5.19 9.75 2.15
C PHE A 65 -4.21 9.56 3.31
N ASP A 66 -4.63 9.84 4.54
CA ASP A 66 -3.83 9.60 5.75
C ASP A 66 -3.50 8.12 5.93
N GLN A 67 -4.45 7.22 5.67
CA GLN A 67 -4.17 5.77 5.66
C GLN A 67 -3.14 5.40 4.61
N LEU A 68 -3.26 5.95 3.40
CA LEU A 68 -2.34 5.67 2.30
C LEU A 68 -0.93 6.19 2.63
N LEU A 69 -0.82 7.40 3.19
CA LEU A 69 0.44 7.97 3.67
C LEU A 69 1.05 7.11 4.77
N THR A 70 0.26 6.74 5.78
CA THR A 70 0.73 5.93 6.91
C THR A 70 1.26 4.59 6.43
N VAL A 71 0.51 3.87 5.61
CA VAL A 71 0.95 2.59 5.05
C VAL A 71 2.16 2.76 4.15
N SER A 72 2.23 3.86 3.38
CA SER A 72 3.36 4.09 2.49
C SER A 72 4.65 4.36 3.25
N PHE A 73 4.62 5.26 4.24
CA PHE A 73 5.80 5.59 5.05
C PHE A 73 6.25 4.41 5.91
N THR A 74 5.32 3.78 6.63
CA THR A 74 5.66 2.64 7.50
C THR A 74 6.12 1.44 6.69
N GLY A 75 5.45 1.16 5.57
CA GLY A 75 5.81 0.07 4.67
C GLY A 75 7.16 0.28 4.00
N ALA A 76 7.51 1.51 3.60
CA ALA A 76 8.84 1.82 3.05
C ALA A 76 9.96 1.57 4.07
N LEU A 77 9.78 2.00 5.33
CA LEU A 77 10.75 1.74 6.40
C LEU A 77 10.91 0.24 6.67
N ILE A 78 9.80 -0.51 6.76
CA ILE A 78 9.83 -1.96 6.97
C ILE A 78 10.51 -2.65 5.79
N ALA A 79 10.18 -2.28 4.55
CA ALA A 79 10.78 -2.86 3.36
C ALA A 79 12.29 -2.62 3.31
N MET A 80 12.75 -1.42 3.65
CA MET A 80 14.18 -1.10 3.74
C MET A 80 14.90 -2.04 4.73
N VAL A 81 14.36 -2.20 5.93
CA VAL A 81 14.94 -3.09 6.96
C VAL A 81 14.96 -4.55 6.49
N LEU A 82 13.87 -5.04 5.90
CA LEU A 82 13.78 -6.41 5.39
C LEU A 82 14.79 -6.66 4.27
N ILE A 83 14.94 -5.73 3.32
CA ILE A 83 15.93 -5.81 2.25
C ILE A 83 17.35 -5.90 2.83
N LEU A 84 17.70 -5.04 3.79
CA LEU A 84 19.01 -5.10 4.45
C LEU A 84 19.24 -6.44 5.17
N ILE A 85 18.22 -6.99 5.83
CA ILE A 85 18.29 -8.31 6.46
C ILE A 85 18.51 -9.41 5.42
N ILE A 86 17.81 -9.36 4.27
CA ILE A 86 17.98 -10.31 3.17
C ILE A 86 19.43 -10.27 2.66
N PHE A 87 19.98 -9.08 2.43
CA PHE A 87 21.37 -8.93 1.98
C PHE A 87 22.38 -9.40 3.03
N LYS A 88 22.11 -9.18 4.33
CA LYS A 88 22.96 -9.65 5.43
C LYS A 88 22.91 -11.17 5.60
N LYS A 89 21.71 -11.77 5.51
CA LYS A 89 21.47 -13.19 5.78
C LYS A 89 21.88 -14.09 4.61
N VAL A 90 21.74 -13.62 3.38
CA VAL A 90 22.13 -14.36 2.17
C VAL A 90 23.58 -14.02 1.79
N ARG A 91 24.51 -13.94 2.75
CA ARG A 91 25.95 -13.75 2.49
C ARG A 91 26.62 -15.10 2.18
#